data_AF-A0A2J8BBR5-F1
#
_entry.id   AF-A0A2J8BBR5-F1
#
_cell.length_a   1.000
_cell.length_b   1.000
_cell.length_c   1.000
_cell.angle_alpha   90.00
_cell.angle_beta   90.00
_cell.angle_gamma   90.00
#
_symmetry.space_group_name_H-M   'P 1'
#
loop_
_entity.id
_entity.type
_entity.pdbx_description
1 polymer ?
#
loop_
_entity_poly.entity_id
_entity_poly.type
_entity_poly.pdbx_seq_one_letter_code
_entity_poly.pdbx_strand_id
1 'polypeptide(L)'
;MYGSNEELFFRGQKTDFWDVIPSIFRGNFLSVEHTLMQVPLLKAPYEFISINNDFEIMTKYQHYGMCTRLLDLTTNPLVALYFACEEYGDVCYKGIEDEENTKTQEANGVIFFNKKYSVSTNEINIKVISSLSQIDLSNDNTLESILRKLTERQAISKELEERWKSKEHFEEFINIIQNNYIVIPPYNNERLSRQCGMFLLAGCFNFVYTESIRESSIEKGYKDLRDEFDRKFFYIHGEKKKEILEELDTYNINEATLFPELEHQLSYIKNKKNAKTKALSEFIKFDFNDINQQIIKTDIEISSNIIKDESFKDTVIKDLNEKYHFNMKKIWELVEEWVSIIDWNRQESVISRFRVGVQKVLLKNGLDKEHAKNESEYISDKIIKIASEVSERSEK
;
A
#
# COMPACT_ATOMS: atom_id res chain seq x y z
N MET A 1 -3.71 -16.49 42.34
CA MET A 1 -2.66 -15.86 41.52
C MET A 1 -3.31 -14.70 40.80
N TYR A 2 -3.02 -13.45 41.21
CA TYR A 2 -3.47 -12.26 40.48
C TYR A 2 -2.60 -12.15 39.22
N GLY A 3 -3.06 -12.73 38.12
CA GLY A 3 -2.38 -12.64 36.83
C GLY A 3 -2.39 -11.19 36.36
N SER A 4 -1.23 -10.68 35.95
CA SER A 4 -1.11 -9.36 35.34
C SER A 4 -1.96 -9.31 34.07
N ASN A 5 -3.11 -8.62 34.10
CA ASN A 5 -4.04 -8.42 32.97
C ASN A 5 -3.49 -7.44 31.90
N GLU A 6 -2.17 -7.29 31.86
CA GLU A 6 -1.49 -6.43 30.91
C GLU A 6 -1.12 -7.23 29.66
N GLU A 7 -1.59 -6.76 28.51
CA GLU A 7 -1.37 -7.39 27.20
C GLU A 7 -0.23 -6.68 26.48
N LEU A 8 0.66 -7.47 25.88
CA LEU A 8 1.71 -6.97 24.99
C LEU A 8 1.11 -6.76 23.59
N PHE A 9 1.25 -5.56 23.05
CA PHE A 9 0.74 -5.21 21.74
C PHE A 9 1.81 -4.51 20.89
N PHE A 10 1.61 -4.58 19.58
CA PHE A 10 2.53 -4.10 18.57
C PHE A 10 1.78 -3.27 17.53
N ARG A 11 2.50 -2.35 16.89
CA ARG A 11 2.04 -1.60 15.72
C ARG A 11 3.16 -1.50 14.70
N GLY A 12 2.96 -2.10 13.54
CA GLY A 12 3.80 -1.87 12.37
C GLY A 12 3.38 -0.61 11.64
N GLN A 13 4.35 0.19 11.21
CA GLN A 13 4.14 1.26 10.24
C GLN A 13 5.16 1.13 9.13
N LYS A 14 4.69 1.23 7.89
CA LYS A 14 5.54 1.08 6.72
C LYS A 14 6.53 2.21 6.49
N THR A 15 6.41 3.33 7.21
CA THR A 15 7.35 4.44 7.16
C THR A 15 7.69 4.91 8.56
N ASP A 16 8.93 5.34 8.76
CA ASP A 16 9.48 5.78 10.04
C ASP A 16 9.20 7.26 10.38
N PHE A 17 8.80 8.06 9.39
CA PHE A 17 8.50 9.49 9.53
C PHE A 17 7.01 9.80 9.71
N TRP A 18 6.16 8.78 9.85
CA TRP A 18 4.73 8.99 10.13
C TRP A 18 4.48 9.17 11.63
N ASP A 19 3.65 10.16 11.95
CA ASP A 19 3.10 10.33 13.29
C ASP A 19 2.16 9.17 13.65
N VAL A 20 2.09 8.84 14.94
CA VAL A 20 1.23 7.77 15.46
C VAL A 20 -0.15 8.32 15.78
N ILE A 21 -0.88 8.73 14.74
CA ILE A 21 -2.21 9.34 14.86
C ILE A 21 -3.32 8.50 14.22
N PRO A 22 -4.49 8.36 14.87
CA PRO A 22 -5.71 7.84 14.26
C PRO A 22 -6.08 8.60 12.98
N SER A 23 -6.82 7.93 12.09
CA SER A 23 -7.20 8.49 10.78
C SER A 23 -8.06 9.75 10.91
N ILE A 24 -8.93 9.84 11.91
CA ILE A 24 -9.77 11.04 12.14
C ILE A 24 -8.98 12.29 12.56
N PHE A 25 -7.79 12.11 13.14
CA PHE A 25 -6.91 13.21 13.56
C PHE A 25 -6.07 13.77 12.41
N ARG A 26 -6.07 13.10 11.25
CA ARG A 26 -5.34 13.56 10.07
C ARG A 26 -6.17 14.61 9.34
N GLY A 27 -5.54 15.75 9.03
CA GLY A 27 -6.23 16.86 8.38
C GLY A 27 -7.35 17.44 9.26
N ASN A 28 -8.44 17.90 8.63
CA ASN A 28 -9.52 18.62 9.32
C ASN A 28 -10.77 17.77 9.58
N PHE A 29 -10.68 16.43 9.48
CA PHE A 29 -11.85 15.55 9.60
C PHE A 29 -12.48 15.55 11.00
N LEU A 30 -11.70 15.85 12.04
CA LEU A 30 -12.17 15.91 13.43
C LEU A 30 -13.33 16.91 13.63
N SER A 31 -13.33 18.02 12.87
CA SER A 31 -14.39 19.04 12.90
C SER A 31 -15.76 18.50 12.45
N VAL A 32 -15.76 17.48 11.61
CA VAL A 32 -16.97 16.84 11.04
C VAL A 32 -17.14 15.40 11.49
N GLU A 33 -16.43 14.98 12.55
CA GLU A 33 -16.45 13.60 13.04
C GLU A 33 -17.86 13.08 13.31
N HIS A 34 -18.74 13.89 13.91
CA HIS A 34 -20.13 13.51 14.18
C HIS A 34 -20.89 13.15 12.89
N THR A 35 -20.66 13.91 11.82
CA THR A 35 -21.27 13.66 10.50
C THR A 35 -20.69 12.40 9.88
N LEU A 36 -19.37 12.22 9.95
CA LEU A 36 -18.67 11.03 9.50
C LEU A 36 -19.20 9.77 10.21
N MET A 37 -19.55 9.86 11.49
CA MET A 37 -20.11 8.76 12.25
C MET A 37 -21.61 8.51 11.99
N GLN A 38 -22.41 9.54 11.69
CA GLN A 38 -23.86 9.40 11.53
C GLN A 38 -24.30 9.08 10.09
N VAL A 39 -23.68 9.69 9.08
CA VAL A 39 -24.12 9.57 7.69
C VAL A 39 -24.12 8.12 7.17
N PRO A 40 -23.11 7.27 7.47
CA PRO A 40 -23.14 5.89 6.99
C PRO A 40 -24.28 5.06 7.60
N LEU A 41 -24.67 5.31 8.87
CA LEU A 41 -25.83 4.67 9.51
C LEU A 41 -27.13 4.96 8.76
N LEU A 42 -27.27 6.18 8.23
CA LEU A 42 -28.44 6.58 7.45
C LEU A 42 -28.44 6.01 6.04
N LYS A 43 -27.27 5.90 5.41
CA LYS A 43 -27.14 5.43 4.01
C LYS A 43 -27.23 3.91 3.88
N ALA A 44 -26.72 3.16 4.85
CA ALA A 44 -26.66 1.71 4.80
C ALA A 44 -27.10 1.08 6.14
N PRO A 45 -28.33 1.34 6.64
CA PRO A 45 -28.75 0.91 7.97
C PRO A 45 -28.71 -0.61 8.16
N TYR A 46 -28.96 -1.38 7.09
CA TYR A 46 -28.95 -2.84 7.12
C TYR A 46 -27.60 -3.44 7.50
N GLU A 47 -26.50 -2.72 7.23
CA GLU A 47 -25.16 -3.15 7.61
C GLU A 47 -24.93 -3.10 9.14
N PHE A 48 -25.75 -2.36 9.90
CA PHE A 48 -25.53 -2.12 11.33
C PHE A 48 -26.57 -2.78 12.24
N ILE A 49 -27.53 -3.53 11.68
CA ILE A 49 -28.65 -4.13 12.44
C ILE A 49 -28.17 -5.05 13.56
N SER A 50 -27.10 -5.80 13.34
CA SER A 50 -26.56 -6.74 14.32
C SER A 50 -25.57 -6.12 15.32
N ILE A 51 -25.30 -4.82 15.21
CA ILE A 51 -24.30 -4.13 16.02
C ILE A 51 -24.98 -3.39 17.16
N ASN A 52 -24.57 -3.69 18.40
CA ASN A 52 -25.26 -3.23 19.60
C ASN A 52 -24.54 -2.10 20.36
N ASN A 53 -23.34 -1.68 19.92
CA ASN A 53 -22.61 -0.60 20.58
C ASN A 53 -21.86 0.29 19.59
N ASP A 54 -21.67 1.55 20.00
CA ASP A 54 -21.03 2.61 19.20
C ASP A 54 -19.56 2.28 18.84
N PHE A 55 -18.86 1.50 19.69
CA PHE A 55 -17.49 1.09 19.42
C PHE A 55 -17.39 0.10 18.25
N GLU A 56 -18.26 -0.90 18.19
CA GLU A 56 -18.31 -1.87 17.08
C GLU A 56 -18.73 -1.21 15.76
N ILE A 57 -19.51 -0.12 15.81
CA ILE A 57 -19.76 0.71 14.63
C ILE A 57 -18.43 1.33 14.15
N MET A 58 -17.63 1.90 15.06
CA MET A 58 -16.30 2.45 14.73
C MET A 58 -15.35 1.38 14.17
N THR A 59 -15.33 0.16 14.72
CA THR A 59 -14.45 -0.90 14.19
C THR A 59 -14.88 -1.31 12.78
N LYS A 60 -16.20 -1.40 12.51
CA LYS A 60 -16.70 -1.66 11.15
C LYS A 60 -16.37 -0.52 10.20
N TYR A 61 -16.46 0.73 10.64
CA TYR A 61 -16.02 1.90 9.86
C TYR A 61 -14.54 1.85 9.49
N GLN A 62 -13.67 1.62 10.47
CA GLN A 62 -12.24 1.48 10.25
C GLN A 62 -11.93 0.36 9.25
N HIS A 63 -12.63 -0.77 9.35
CA HIS A 63 -12.48 -1.90 8.44
C HIS A 63 -12.73 -1.52 6.97
N TYR A 64 -13.74 -0.70 6.69
CA TYR A 64 -14.05 -0.19 5.35
C TYR A 64 -13.34 1.14 4.99
N GLY A 65 -12.32 1.53 5.75
CA GLY A 65 -11.48 2.69 5.44
C GLY A 65 -12.06 4.05 5.84
N MET A 66 -13.12 4.08 6.64
CA MET A 66 -13.64 5.34 7.19
C MET A 66 -12.72 5.87 8.30
N CYS A 67 -12.62 7.19 8.42
CA CYS A 67 -11.77 7.81 9.43
C CYS A 67 -12.39 7.69 10.82
N THR A 68 -11.64 7.17 11.80
CA THR A 68 -12.10 6.97 13.18
C THR A 68 -11.02 7.33 14.21
N ARG A 69 -11.38 7.35 15.50
CA ARG A 69 -10.43 7.51 16.64
C ARG A 69 -9.64 6.23 16.95
N LEU A 70 -9.84 5.16 16.18
CA LEU A 70 -9.15 3.91 16.40
C LEU A 70 -7.77 3.94 15.73
N LEU A 71 -6.79 3.40 16.44
CA LEU A 71 -5.49 3.06 15.89
C LEU A 71 -5.34 1.54 15.90
N ASP A 72 -5.02 0.96 14.75
CA ASP A 72 -4.86 -0.49 14.60
C ASP A 72 -3.62 -0.99 15.35
N LEU A 73 -3.81 -2.02 16.17
CA LEU A 73 -2.77 -2.74 16.92
C LEU A 73 -2.89 -4.24 16.67
N THR A 74 -1.87 -5.01 17.00
CA THR A 74 -1.91 -6.48 16.97
C THR A 74 -1.16 -7.06 18.17
N THR A 75 -1.61 -8.22 18.66
CA THR A 75 -0.84 -9.01 19.64
C THR A 75 0.24 -9.86 18.98
N ASN A 76 0.23 -9.99 17.66
CA ASN A 76 1.18 -10.82 16.92
C ASN A 76 2.33 -9.96 16.35
N PRO A 77 3.57 -10.11 16.83
CA PRO A 77 4.70 -9.31 16.36
C PRO A 77 5.02 -9.54 14.86
N LEU A 78 4.72 -10.73 14.31
CA LEU A 78 4.94 -11.00 12.89
C LEU A 78 3.92 -10.30 11.99
N VAL A 79 2.69 -10.10 12.49
CA VAL A 79 1.68 -9.28 11.79
C VAL A 79 2.11 -7.81 11.81
N ALA A 80 2.64 -7.32 12.93
CA ALA A 80 3.22 -5.97 12.98
C ALA A 80 4.42 -5.83 12.03
N LEU A 81 5.27 -6.86 11.93
CA LEU A 81 6.38 -6.89 10.97
C LEU A 81 5.89 -6.84 9.53
N TYR A 82 4.84 -7.59 9.18
CA TYR A 82 4.21 -7.51 7.86
C TYR A 82 3.82 -6.07 7.51
N PHE A 83 3.08 -5.38 8.39
CA PHE A 83 2.66 -4.00 8.16
C PHE A 83 3.83 -3.00 8.12
N ALA A 84 4.90 -3.26 8.87
CA ALA A 84 6.12 -2.45 8.80
C ALA A 84 6.88 -2.66 7.49
N CYS A 85 6.72 -3.80 6.84
CA CYS A 85 7.38 -4.14 5.58
C CYS A 85 6.55 -3.83 4.33
N GLU A 86 5.34 -3.30 4.45
CA GLU A 86 4.56 -2.90 3.28
C GLU A 86 5.31 -1.85 2.44
N GLU A 87 5.10 -1.90 1.13
CA GLU A 87 5.72 -0.98 0.18
C GLU A 87 5.12 0.43 0.34
N TYR A 88 6.00 1.42 0.34
CA TYR A 88 5.63 2.84 0.31
C TYR A 88 6.12 3.51 -0.98
N GLY A 89 7.36 3.24 -1.36
CA GLY A 89 8.07 3.91 -2.44
C GLY A 89 9.37 4.56 -1.96
N ASP A 90 10.19 4.93 -2.94
CA ASP A 90 11.49 5.55 -2.70
C ASP A 90 11.35 6.94 -2.07
N VAL A 91 12.12 7.18 -1.01
CA VAL A 91 12.25 8.47 -0.32
C VAL A 91 13.72 8.86 -0.18
N CYS A 92 13.98 10.16 -0.14
CA CYS A 92 15.33 10.69 0.04
C CYS A 92 15.67 10.84 1.52
N TYR A 93 16.59 10.00 2.01
CA TYR A 93 17.18 10.15 3.34
C TYR A 93 18.46 10.98 3.26
N LYS A 94 18.62 11.94 4.17
CA LYS A 94 19.88 12.67 4.35
C LYS A 94 20.82 11.89 5.27
N GLY A 95 22.08 11.80 4.91
CA GLY A 95 23.12 11.23 5.77
C GLY A 95 23.22 11.98 7.09
N ILE A 96 23.44 11.23 8.18
CA ILE A 96 23.56 11.80 9.54
C ILE A 96 24.85 12.62 9.68
N GLU A 97 25.91 12.25 8.94
CA GLU A 97 27.23 12.86 9.02
C GLU A 97 27.51 13.91 7.94
N ASP A 98 26.75 13.89 6.83
CA ASP A 98 26.98 14.76 5.69
C ASP A 98 25.65 15.07 4.99
N GLU A 99 25.12 16.29 5.18
CA GLU A 99 23.80 16.68 4.66
C GLU A 99 23.72 16.68 3.13
N GLU A 100 24.87 16.76 2.45
CA GLU A 100 24.97 16.65 0.99
C GLU A 100 24.86 15.21 0.49
N ASN A 101 25.07 14.21 1.36
CA ASN A 101 24.96 12.81 0.99
C ASN A 101 23.51 12.32 1.13
N THR A 102 22.75 12.48 0.05
CA THR A 102 21.37 12.00 -0.05
C THR A 102 21.31 10.60 -0.65
N LYS A 103 20.70 9.65 0.07
CA LYS A 103 20.42 8.31 -0.43
C LYS A 103 18.92 8.19 -0.72
N THR A 104 18.59 7.84 -1.97
CA THR A 104 17.23 7.46 -2.35
C THR A 104 17.07 5.96 -2.13
N GLN A 105 16.08 5.56 -1.35
CA GLN A 105 15.76 4.16 -1.08
C GLN A 105 14.30 4.02 -0.66
N GLU A 106 13.76 2.81 -0.71
CA GLU A 106 12.46 2.47 -0.10
C GLU A 106 12.41 2.97 1.34
N ALA A 107 11.27 3.56 1.72
CA ALA A 107 11.08 4.07 3.07
C ALA A 107 11.30 2.98 4.13
N ASN A 108 11.93 3.32 5.24
CA ASN A 108 12.17 2.39 6.32
C ASN A 108 10.89 2.15 7.13
N GLY A 109 10.65 0.91 7.53
CA GLY A 109 9.54 0.54 8.41
C GLY A 109 9.89 0.70 9.89
N VAL A 110 8.87 0.75 10.73
CA VAL A 110 9.02 0.80 12.19
C VAL A 110 7.98 -0.07 12.89
N ILE A 111 8.38 -0.75 13.96
CA ILE A 111 7.47 -1.46 14.86
C ILE A 111 7.54 -0.85 16.25
N PHE A 112 6.42 -0.29 16.69
CA PHE A 112 6.22 0.14 18.06
C PHE A 112 5.61 -0.99 18.87
N PHE A 113 5.88 -1.00 20.18
CA PHE A 113 5.28 -1.95 21.10
C PHE A 113 5.08 -1.30 22.47
N ASN A 114 4.16 -1.86 23.25
CA ASN A 114 4.04 -1.59 24.67
C ASN A 114 3.24 -2.69 25.35
N LYS A 115 3.19 -2.66 26.69
CA LYS A 115 2.39 -3.55 27.51
C LYS A 115 1.48 -2.72 28.40
N LYS A 116 0.16 -2.88 28.27
CA LYS A 116 -0.85 -2.16 29.07
C LYS A 116 -2.07 -3.02 29.35
N TYR A 117 -2.84 -2.63 30.36
CA TYR A 117 -4.14 -3.23 30.63
C TYR A 117 -5.10 -3.01 29.46
N SER A 118 -5.72 -4.09 29.03
CA SER A 118 -6.79 -4.06 28.04
C SER A 118 -8.14 -3.95 28.73
N VAL A 119 -9.08 -3.29 28.04
CA VAL A 119 -10.45 -3.10 28.49
C VAL A 119 -11.43 -3.70 27.50
N SER A 120 -12.60 -4.10 28.00
CA SER A 120 -13.67 -4.65 27.15
C SER A 120 -14.51 -3.52 26.52
N THR A 121 -15.17 -3.82 25.40
CA THR A 121 -16.03 -2.86 24.69
C THR A 121 -17.23 -2.36 25.51
N ASN A 122 -17.60 -3.08 26.57
CA ASN A 122 -18.74 -2.76 27.42
C ASN A 122 -18.41 -1.81 28.58
N GLU A 123 -17.13 -1.52 28.81
CA GLU A 123 -16.71 -0.60 29.87
C GLU A 123 -17.15 0.83 29.62
N ILE A 124 -17.39 1.56 30.71
CA ILE A 124 -17.95 2.91 30.66
C ILE A 124 -17.08 3.86 29.86
N ASN A 125 -15.76 3.75 29.98
CA ASN A 125 -14.78 4.59 29.30
C ASN A 125 -14.93 4.47 27.76
N ILE A 126 -15.11 3.24 27.28
CA ILE A 126 -15.28 2.94 25.85
C ILE A 126 -16.61 3.46 25.33
N LYS A 127 -17.69 3.24 26.09
CA LYS A 127 -19.02 3.76 25.76
C LYS A 127 -19.04 5.29 25.68
N VAL A 128 -18.42 5.94 26.65
CA VAL A 128 -18.31 7.41 26.72
C VAL A 128 -17.58 7.94 25.48
N ILE A 129 -16.32 7.53 25.24
CA ILE A 129 -15.54 8.06 24.10
C ILE A 129 -16.23 7.76 22.76
N SER A 130 -16.72 6.53 22.57
CA SER A 130 -17.37 6.14 21.31
C SER A 130 -18.63 6.96 21.07
N SER A 131 -19.42 7.23 22.11
CA SER A 131 -20.63 8.07 22.01
C SER A 131 -20.28 9.55 21.78
N LEU A 132 -19.27 10.09 22.46
CA LEU A 132 -18.81 11.48 22.25
C LEU A 132 -18.35 11.71 20.80
N SER A 133 -17.75 10.72 20.15
CA SER A 133 -17.34 10.85 18.73
C SER A 133 -18.52 11.21 17.82
N GLN A 134 -19.72 10.71 18.16
CA GLN A 134 -20.96 10.90 17.40
C GLN A 134 -21.70 12.20 17.73
N ILE A 135 -21.30 12.90 18.78
CA ILE A 135 -21.94 14.14 19.21
C ILE A 135 -21.33 15.33 18.47
N ASP A 136 -22.20 16.20 17.95
CA ASP A 136 -21.82 17.52 17.46
C ASP A 136 -21.56 18.47 18.63
N LEU A 137 -20.33 18.97 18.70
CA LEU A 137 -19.84 19.91 19.71
C LEU A 137 -19.75 21.35 19.19
N SER A 138 -20.26 21.65 17.99
CA SER A 138 -20.20 23.00 17.43
C SER A 138 -21.24 23.96 18.03
N ASN A 139 -22.41 23.45 18.41
CA ASN A 139 -23.53 24.27 18.88
C ASN A 139 -23.55 24.47 20.41
N ASP A 140 -23.47 23.37 21.16
CA ASP A 140 -23.48 23.37 22.63
C ASP A 140 -22.59 22.23 23.13
N ASN A 141 -21.45 22.63 23.67
CA ASN A 141 -20.39 21.77 24.16
C ASN A 141 -20.13 21.92 25.66
N THR A 142 -21.10 22.46 26.40
CA THR A 142 -21.04 22.52 27.86
C THR A 142 -21.04 21.11 28.46
N LEU A 143 -20.37 20.93 29.61
CA LEU A 143 -20.33 19.66 30.33
C LEU A 143 -21.74 19.17 30.64
N GLU A 144 -22.63 20.06 31.09
CA GLU A 144 -24.03 19.71 31.38
C GLU A 144 -24.77 19.17 30.16
N SER A 145 -24.63 19.84 29.00
CA SER A 145 -25.27 19.39 27.77
C SER A 145 -24.70 18.07 27.26
N ILE A 146 -23.38 17.88 27.36
CA ILE A 146 -22.72 16.66 26.91
C ILE A 146 -23.11 15.47 27.78
N LEU A 147 -23.09 15.62 29.11
CA LEU A 147 -23.50 14.55 30.01
C LEU A 147 -24.97 14.16 29.77
N ARG A 148 -25.86 15.14 29.56
CA ARG A 148 -27.26 14.87 29.18
C ARG A 148 -27.35 14.09 27.87
N LYS A 149 -26.65 14.53 26.82
CA LYS A 149 -26.61 13.84 25.50
C LYS A 149 -26.08 12.40 25.64
N LEU A 150 -25.09 12.16 26.50
CA LEU A 150 -24.57 10.81 26.77
C LEU A 150 -25.60 9.93 27.49
N THR A 151 -26.37 10.48 28.44
CA THR A 151 -27.46 9.76 29.09
C THR A 151 -28.58 9.42 28.10
N GLU A 152 -28.98 10.37 27.24
CA GLU A 152 -29.99 10.17 26.20
C GLU A 152 -29.60 9.05 25.23
N ARG A 153 -28.30 8.95 24.92
CA ARG A 153 -27.72 7.87 24.10
C ARG A 153 -27.46 6.57 24.87
N GLN A 154 -27.84 6.49 26.15
CA GLN A 154 -27.63 5.33 27.03
C GLN A 154 -26.15 4.95 27.21
N ALA A 155 -25.23 5.88 26.98
CA ALA A 155 -23.80 5.66 27.18
C ALA A 155 -23.44 5.65 28.67
N ILE A 156 -24.16 6.45 29.47
CA ILE A 156 -23.98 6.59 30.91
C ILE A 156 -25.34 6.52 31.63
N SER A 157 -25.35 6.20 32.92
CA SER A 157 -26.57 6.25 33.73
C SER A 157 -26.87 7.68 34.18
N LYS A 158 -28.14 7.94 34.52
CA LYS A 158 -28.56 9.23 35.09
C LYS A 158 -27.86 9.56 36.42
N GLU A 159 -27.45 8.53 37.16
CA GLU A 159 -26.66 8.69 38.40
C GLU A 159 -25.25 9.22 38.10
N LEU A 160 -24.60 8.71 37.05
CA LEU A 160 -23.29 9.19 36.61
C LEU A 160 -23.36 10.61 36.04
N GLU A 161 -24.43 10.94 35.31
CA GLU A 161 -24.69 12.29 34.84
C GLU A 161 -24.69 13.30 36.01
N GLU A 162 -25.46 13.05 37.07
CA GLU A 162 -25.50 13.96 38.21
C GLU A 162 -24.20 13.95 39.03
N ARG A 163 -23.55 12.79 39.15
CA ARG A 163 -22.23 12.66 39.82
C ARG A 163 -21.19 13.54 39.13
N TRP A 164 -21.04 13.44 37.81
CA TRP A 164 -20.00 14.15 37.07
C TRP A 164 -20.32 15.63 36.81
N LYS A 165 -21.55 16.09 37.07
CA LYS A 165 -21.89 17.52 37.18
C LYS A 165 -21.43 18.16 38.50
N SER A 166 -21.04 17.37 39.50
CA SER A 166 -20.62 17.86 40.81
C SER A 166 -19.16 18.29 40.83
N LYS A 167 -18.81 19.26 41.70
CA LYS A 167 -17.42 19.70 41.90
C LYS A 167 -16.51 18.62 42.49
N GLU A 168 -17.08 17.60 43.11
CA GLU A 168 -16.31 16.56 43.81
C GLU A 168 -15.88 15.43 42.88
N HIS A 169 -16.58 15.21 41.75
CA HIS A 169 -16.41 14.00 40.93
C HIS A 169 -16.23 14.25 39.43
N PHE A 170 -16.28 15.48 38.94
CA PHE A 170 -16.13 15.78 37.50
C PHE A 170 -14.78 15.32 36.92
N GLU A 171 -13.73 15.26 37.73
CA GLU A 171 -12.40 14.77 37.31
C GLU A 171 -12.42 13.32 36.83
N GLU A 172 -13.32 12.47 37.33
CA GLU A 172 -13.49 11.09 36.85
C GLU A 172 -13.83 11.06 35.36
N PHE A 173 -14.74 11.93 34.94
CA PHE A 173 -15.14 12.05 33.55
C PHE A 173 -14.03 12.66 32.69
N ILE A 174 -13.32 13.67 33.19
CA ILE A 174 -12.14 14.24 32.49
C ILE A 174 -11.09 13.16 32.25
N ASN A 175 -10.78 12.36 33.27
CA ASN A 175 -9.85 11.24 33.16
C ASN A 175 -10.32 10.23 32.11
N ILE A 176 -11.62 9.99 31.98
CA ILE A 176 -12.15 9.11 30.94
C ILE A 176 -11.90 9.70 29.54
N ILE A 177 -12.25 10.96 29.31
CA ILE A 177 -12.19 11.53 27.96
C ILE A 177 -10.78 11.94 27.53
N GLN A 178 -9.83 12.04 28.46
CA GLN A 178 -8.44 12.43 28.16
C GLN A 178 -7.47 11.26 28.04
N ASN A 179 -7.82 10.08 28.59
CA ASN A 179 -6.99 8.89 28.48
C ASN A 179 -7.28 8.08 27.22
N ASN A 180 -6.28 7.33 26.77
CA ASN A 180 -6.39 6.38 25.68
C ASN A 180 -6.53 4.96 26.22
N TYR A 181 -7.27 4.12 25.51
CA TYR A 181 -7.62 2.79 25.99
C TYR A 181 -7.25 1.71 24.99
N ILE A 182 -6.59 0.66 25.47
CA ILE A 182 -6.35 -0.56 24.69
C ILE A 182 -7.61 -1.41 24.78
N VAL A 183 -8.31 -1.58 23.65
CA VAL A 183 -9.59 -2.28 23.59
C VAL A 183 -9.40 -3.62 22.90
N ILE A 184 -9.89 -4.69 23.54
CA ILE A 184 -10.05 -5.99 22.88
C ILE A 184 -11.44 -5.99 22.22
N PRO A 185 -11.50 -5.94 20.88
CA PRO A 185 -12.77 -6.01 20.17
C PRO A 185 -13.35 -7.44 20.24
N PRO A 186 -14.67 -7.61 20.11
CA PRO A 186 -15.22 -8.93 19.80
C PRO A 186 -14.68 -9.38 18.44
N TYR A 187 -14.17 -10.61 18.34
CA TYR A 187 -13.68 -11.20 17.09
C TYR A 187 -14.83 -11.65 16.18
N ASN A 188 -15.82 -10.79 15.97
CA ASN A 188 -16.95 -10.99 15.07
C ASN A 188 -16.60 -10.67 13.60
N ASN A 189 -15.44 -10.04 13.38
CA ASN A 189 -14.88 -9.76 12.06
C ASN A 189 -13.70 -10.70 11.79
N GLU A 190 -13.76 -11.44 10.67
CA GLU A 190 -12.73 -12.42 10.31
C GLU A 190 -11.36 -11.76 10.10
N ARG A 191 -11.29 -10.59 9.44
CA ARG A 191 -10.03 -9.87 9.22
C ARG A 191 -9.34 -9.54 10.54
N LEU A 192 -10.12 -9.03 11.50
CA LEU A 192 -9.63 -8.70 12.83
C LEU A 192 -9.09 -9.93 13.56
N SER A 193 -9.76 -11.08 13.43
CA SER A 193 -9.30 -12.34 14.00
C SER A 193 -7.99 -12.81 13.37
N ARG A 194 -7.88 -12.79 12.03
CA ARG A 194 -6.68 -13.22 11.30
C ARG A 194 -5.46 -12.33 11.58
N GLN A 195 -5.69 -11.05 11.84
CA GLN A 195 -4.63 -10.08 12.18
C GLN A 195 -4.29 -10.06 13.68
N CYS A 196 -4.96 -10.89 14.50
CA CYS A 196 -4.87 -10.83 15.97
C CYS A 196 -5.05 -9.39 16.48
N GLY A 197 -6.03 -8.69 15.90
CA GLY A 197 -6.13 -7.24 15.99
C GLY A 197 -6.70 -6.75 17.31
N MET A 198 -6.15 -5.64 17.79
CA MET A 198 -6.62 -4.83 18.91
C MET A 198 -6.72 -3.38 18.46
N PHE A 199 -7.34 -2.53 19.27
CA PHE A 199 -7.38 -1.10 18.99
C PHE A 199 -6.89 -0.27 20.16
N LEU A 200 -6.20 0.82 19.86
CA LEU A 200 -6.08 1.95 20.79
C LEU A 200 -7.19 2.94 20.46
N LEU A 201 -8.11 3.16 21.39
CA LEU A 201 -9.17 4.17 21.28
C LEU A 201 -8.66 5.49 21.88
N ALA A 202 -8.62 6.53 21.04
CA ALA A 202 -8.09 7.83 21.45
C ALA A 202 -9.13 8.69 22.20
N GLY A 203 -8.83 9.01 23.46
CA GLY A 203 -9.62 9.92 24.31
C GLY A 203 -9.53 11.35 23.79
N CYS A 204 -8.36 12.00 23.90
CA CYS A 204 -8.04 13.30 23.28
C CYS A 204 -9.17 14.36 23.23
N PHE A 205 -10.01 14.48 24.27
CA PHE A 205 -10.94 15.61 24.41
C PHE A 205 -10.35 16.66 25.34
N ASN A 206 -10.34 17.91 24.90
CA ASN A 206 -9.92 19.03 25.74
C ASN A 206 -11.06 19.42 26.67
N PHE A 207 -10.73 19.78 27.91
CA PHE A 207 -11.68 20.31 28.87
C PHE A 207 -11.27 21.74 29.22
N VAL A 208 -12.16 22.71 28.99
CA VAL A 208 -11.92 24.12 29.25
C VAL A 208 -12.75 24.51 30.48
N TYR A 209 -12.07 24.68 31.61
CA TYR A 209 -12.70 25.05 32.87
C TYR A 209 -13.20 26.51 32.82
N THR A 210 -14.44 26.72 33.26
CA THR A 210 -15.02 28.06 33.49
C THR A 210 -15.40 28.23 34.97
N GLU A 211 -15.90 29.39 35.39
CA GLU A 211 -16.29 29.64 36.79
C GLU A 211 -17.29 28.61 37.36
N SER A 212 -18.09 28.00 36.48
CA SER A 212 -19.02 26.93 36.79
C SER A 212 -18.66 25.64 36.05
N ILE A 213 -18.52 24.53 36.78
CA ILE A 213 -18.19 23.22 36.18
C ILE A 213 -19.23 22.78 35.14
N ARG A 214 -20.50 23.14 35.35
CA ARG A 214 -21.58 22.81 34.42
C ARG A 214 -21.45 23.55 33.09
N GLU A 215 -20.91 24.76 33.13
CA GLU A 215 -20.69 25.65 31.97
C GLU A 215 -19.32 25.44 31.31
N SER A 216 -18.40 24.74 31.98
CA SER A 216 -17.13 24.30 31.38
C SER A 216 -17.38 23.54 30.08
N SER A 217 -16.54 23.78 29.08
CA SER A 217 -16.73 23.23 27.74
C SER A 217 -15.79 22.07 27.43
N ILE A 218 -16.21 21.23 26.49
CA ILE A 218 -15.44 20.10 25.97
C ILE A 218 -15.19 20.32 24.49
N GLU A 219 -13.96 20.13 24.06
CA GLU A 219 -13.56 20.30 22.67
C GLU A 219 -12.86 19.04 22.16
N LYS A 220 -12.94 18.80 20.84
CA LYS A 220 -12.22 17.69 20.22
C LYS A 220 -10.76 18.12 20.03
N GLY A 221 -9.85 17.41 20.68
CA GLY A 221 -8.41 17.56 20.48
C GLY A 221 -7.86 16.44 19.62
N TYR A 222 -6.63 16.64 19.16
CA TYR A 222 -5.81 15.62 18.52
C TYR A 222 -4.42 15.65 19.15
N LYS A 223 -3.74 14.52 19.11
CA LYS A 223 -2.38 14.36 19.63
C LYS A 223 -1.71 13.21 18.90
N ASP A 224 -0.40 13.32 18.66
CA ASP A 224 0.43 12.16 18.35
C ASP A 224 0.45 11.21 19.55
N LEU A 225 0.04 9.96 19.32
CA LEU A 225 -0.06 8.92 20.35
C LEU A 225 1.26 8.15 20.49
N ARG A 226 2.38 8.67 19.98
CA ARG A 226 3.70 8.03 20.11
C ARG A 226 4.08 7.74 21.56
N ASP A 227 3.66 8.57 22.51
CA ASP A 227 3.92 8.38 23.94
C ASP A 227 3.09 7.26 24.59
N GLU A 228 2.11 6.70 23.87
CA GLU A 228 1.41 5.48 24.28
C GLU A 228 2.27 4.21 24.09
N PHE A 229 3.41 4.32 23.41
CA PHE A 229 4.33 3.22 23.11
C PHE A 229 5.67 3.37 23.83
N ASP A 230 6.42 2.26 23.98
CA ASP A 230 7.75 2.27 24.57
C ASP A 230 8.69 3.21 23.78
N ARG A 231 9.68 3.79 24.48
CA ARG A 231 10.73 4.61 23.84
C ARG A 231 11.60 3.77 22.90
N LYS A 232 11.74 2.48 23.18
CA LYS A 232 12.37 1.50 22.30
C LYS A 232 11.37 1.03 21.24
N PHE A 233 11.87 0.85 20.03
CA PHE A 233 11.12 0.36 18.89
C PHE A 233 12.08 -0.32 17.91
N PHE A 234 11.54 -1.10 16.99
CA PHE A 234 12.34 -1.81 15.99
C PHE A 234 12.30 -1.07 14.67
N TYR A 235 13.46 -0.95 14.02
CA TYR A 235 13.60 -0.31 12.72
C TYR A 235 13.83 -1.35 11.64
N ILE A 236 13.17 -1.18 10.49
CA ILE A 236 13.24 -2.10 9.37
C ILE A 236 13.78 -1.33 8.17
N HIS A 237 14.98 -1.69 7.73
CA HIS A 237 15.56 -1.08 6.55
C HIS A 237 14.71 -1.34 5.29
N GLY A 238 14.42 -0.30 4.51
CA GLY A 238 13.59 -0.38 3.31
C GLY A 238 14.03 -1.47 2.33
N GLU A 239 15.36 -1.60 2.13
CA GLU A 239 15.97 -2.60 1.24
C GLU A 239 15.70 -4.06 1.69
N LYS A 240 15.39 -4.28 2.97
CA LYS A 240 15.13 -5.61 3.55
C LYS A 240 13.65 -5.97 3.58
N LYS A 241 12.74 -5.02 3.36
CA LYS A 241 11.30 -5.25 3.44
C LYS A 241 10.83 -6.39 2.54
N LYS A 242 11.27 -6.41 1.28
CA LYS A 242 10.86 -7.43 0.31
C LYS A 242 11.30 -8.83 0.72
N GLU A 243 12.55 -8.99 1.15
CA GLU A 243 13.11 -10.26 1.65
C GLU A 243 12.29 -10.75 2.86
N ILE A 244 11.99 -9.86 3.81
CA ILE A 244 11.18 -10.18 4.99
C ILE A 244 9.76 -10.59 4.61
N LEU A 245 9.11 -9.92 3.65
CA LEU A 245 7.77 -10.29 3.17
C LEU A 245 7.76 -11.67 2.50
N GLU A 246 8.80 -12.00 1.74
CA GLU A 246 8.95 -13.33 1.12
C GLU A 246 9.13 -14.42 2.19
N GLU A 247 9.90 -14.16 3.25
CA GLU A 247 10.01 -15.06 4.40
C GLU A 247 8.67 -15.21 5.14
N LEU A 248 7.98 -14.11 5.44
CA LEU A 248 6.67 -14.12 6.09
C LEU A 248 5.61 -14.89 5.30
N ASP A 249 5.67 -14.87 3.96
CA ASP A 249 4.81 -15.70 3.09
C ASP A 249 4.95 -17.19 3.41
N THR A 250 6.16 -17.66 3.77
CA THR A 250 6.40 -19.07 4.16
C THR A 250 5.76 -19.44 5.50
N TYR A 251 5.53 -18.46 6.37
CA TYR A 251 4.82 -18.60 7.64
C TYR A 251 3.31 -18.36 7.51
N ASN A 252 2.78 -18.27 6.28
CA ASN A 252 1.39 -17.90 5.98
C ASN A 252 0.99 -16.53 6.53
N ILE A 253 1.92 -15.58 6.57
CA ILE A 253 1.66 -14.17 6.89
C ILE A 253 1.81 -13.36 5.61
N ASN A 254 0.71 -13.21 4.90
CA ASN A 254 0.65 -12.51 3.61
C ASN A 254 -0.71 -11.84 3.42
N GLU A 255 -0.86 -11.10 2.31
CA GLU A 255 -2.09 -10.35 2.02
C GLU A 255 -3.33 -11.27 2.01
N ALA A 256 -3.27 -12.44 1.36
CA ALA A 256 -4.43 -13.34 1.26
C ALA A 256 -4.83 -13.99 2.59
N THR A 257 -3.88 -14.20 3.50
CA THR A 257 -4.18 -14.76 4.82
C THR A 257 -4.62 -13.68 5.79
N LEU A 258 -4.01 -12.49 5.79
CA LEU A 258 -4.37 -11.41 6.71
C LEU A 258 -5.68 -10.71 6.34
N PHE A 259 -6.07 -10.73 5.07
CA PHE A 259 -7.27 -10.07 4.55
C PHE A 259 -8.21 -11.10 3.90
N PRO A 260 -9.32 -11.47 4.57
CA PRO A 260 -10.27 -12.47 4.06
C PRO A 260 -11.06 -12.01 2.83
N GLU A 261 -11.11 -10.71 2.56
CA GLU A 261 -11.89 -10.13 1.48
C GLU A 261 -11.39 -10.62 0.12
N LEU A 262 -12.32 -10.89 -0.80
CA LEU A 262 -12.02 -11.49 -2.09
C LEU A 262 -11.04 -10.66 -2.92
N GLU A 263 -11.12 -9.33 -2.84
CA GLU A 263 -10.22 -8.42 -3.56
C GLU A 263 -8.75 -8.65 -3.21
N HIS A 264 -8.45 -8.85 -1.93
CA HIS A 264 -7.10 -9.10 -1.43
C HIS A 264 -6.60 -10.49 -1.84
N GLN A 265 -7.47 -11.50 -1.80
CA GLN A 265 -7.13 -12.84 -2.30
C GLN A 265 -6.79 -12.81 -3.80
N LEU A 266 -7.59 -12.10 -4.61
CA LEU A 266 -7.36 -11.98 -6.05
C LEU A 266 -6.10 -11.15 -6.37
N SER A 267 -5.89 -10.05 -5.65
CA SER A 267 -4.67 -9.23 -5.73
C SER A 267 -3.42 -10.09 -5.49
N TYR A 268 -3.41 -10.86 -4.40
CA TYR A 268 -2.32 -11.76 -4.05
C TYR A 268 -2.05 -12.82 -5.14
N ILE A 269 -3.11 -13.48 -5.66
CA ILE A 269 -2.98 -14.48 -6.74
C ILE A 269 -2.37 -13.84 -7.99
N LYS A 270 -2.85 -12.66 -8.38
CA LYS A 270 -2.34 -11.91 -9.54
C LYS A 270 -0.86 -11.60 -9.37
N ASN A 271 -0.46 -11.05 -8.23
CA ASN A 271 0.93 -10.66 -7.96
C ASN A 271 1.86 -11.88 -7.94
N LYS A 272 1.44 -12.99 -7.31
CA LYS A 272 2.23 -14.24 -7.26
C LYS A 272 2.38 -14.90 -8.63
N LYS A 273 1.40 -14.75 -9.53
CA LYS A 273 1.46 -15.24 -10.92
C LYS A 273 2.27 -14.32 -11.82
N ASN A 274 2.20 -12.99 -11.64
CA ASN A 274 2.98 -12.01 -12.40
C ASN A 274 4.49 -12.22 -12.23
N ALA A 275 4.96 -12.63 -11.05
CA ALA A 275 6.36 -13.00 -10.85
C ALA A 275 6.84 -14.15 -11.77
N LYS A 276 5.91 -14.91 -12.38
CA LYS A 276 6.18 -16.05 -13.26
C LYS A 276 5.77 -15.79 -14.72
N THR A 277 5.28 -14.59 -15.06
CA THR A 277 4.82 -14.30 -16.43
C THR A 277 5.99 -14.18 -17.39
N LYS A 278 5.83 -14.77 -18.58
CA LYS A 278 6.72 -14.56 -19.73
C LYS A 278 6.06 -13.56 -20.68
N ALA A 279 6.86 -12.76 -21.38
CA ALA A 279 6.35 -11.86 -22.41
C ALA A 279 5.70 -12.70 -23.53
N LEU A 280 4.39 -12.51 -23.74
CA LEU A 280 3.65 -13.13 -24.84
C LEU A 280 3.71 -12.23 -26.07
N SER A 281 3.58 -12.83 -27.26
CA SER A 281 3.44 -12.09 -28.51
C SER A 281 2.10 -11.37 -28.56
N GLU A 282 2.06 -10.20 -29.20
CA GLU A 282 0.79 -9.55 -29.51
C GLU A 282 -0.06 -10.46 -30.39
N PHE A 283 -1.37 -10.41 -30.17
CA PHE A 283 -2.33 -11.14 -30.97
C PHE A 283 -2.35 -10.54 -32.38
N ILE A 284 -2.02 -11.35 -33.38
CA ILE A 284 -2.16 -10.99 -34.80
C ILE A 284 -3.37 -11.75 -35.34
N LYS A 285 -4.36 -11.02 -35.86
CA LYS A 285 -5.49 -11.63 -36.54
C LYS A 285 -4.99 -12.26 -37.84
N PHE A 286 -5.24 -13.55 -38.02
CA PHE A 286 -4.84 -14.27 -39.23
C PHE A 286 -5.51 -13.67 -40.48
N ASP A 287 -4.72 -13.29 -41.48
CA ASP A 287 -5.15 -12.88 -42.81
C ASP A 287 -4.72 -13.94 -43.84
N PHE A 288 -5.67 -14.41 -44.65
CA PHE A 288 -5.40 -15.38 -45.71
C PHE A 288 -4.51 -14.82 -46.82
N ASN A 289 -4.43 -13.51 -46.99
CA ASN A 289 -3.55 -12.87 -47.96
C ASN A 289 -2.07 -12.94 -47.56
N ASP A 290 -1.78 -13.08 -46.26
CA ASP A 290 -0.42 -13.18 -45.74
C ASP A 290 0.21 -14.56 -46.01
N ILE A 291 -0.59 -15.57 -46.39
CA ILE A 291 -0.10 -16.92 -46.68
C ILE A 291 1.01 -16.87 -47.74
N ASN A 292 0.82 -16.11 -48.82
CA ASN A 292 1.80 -16.02 -49.89
C ASN A 292 3.10 -15.32 -49.43
N GLN A 293 3.01 -14.30 -48.57
CA GLN A 293 4.20 -13.63 -48.00
C GLN A 293 4.92 -14.50 -46.96
N GLN A 294 4.18 -15.27 -46.17
CA GLN A 294 4.74 -16.22 -45.20
C GLN A 294 5.44 -17.39 -45.89
N ILE A 295 4.88 -17.90 -46.99
CA ILE A 295 5.51 -18.93 -47.84
C ILE A 295 6.84 -18.41 -48.39
N ILE A 296 6.89 -17.16 -48.89
CA ILE A 296 8.13 -16.52 -49.37
C ILE A 296 9.18 -16.38 -48.25
N LYS A 297 8.78 -16.10 -47.00
CA LYS A 297 9.70 -16.07 -45.85
C LYS A 297 10.25 -17.45 -45.45
N THR A 298 9.51 -18.54 -45.68
CA THR A 298 10.00 -19.91 -45.40
C THR A 298 11.07 -20.41 -46.37
N ASP A 299 11.13 -19.89 -47.60
CA ASP A 299 12.12 -20.31 -48.61
C ASP A 299 13.52 -19.73 -48.37
N ILE A 300 13.69 -18.80 -47.42
CA ILE A 300 14.98 -18.24 -47.04
C ILE A 300 15.58 -19.11 -45.92
N GLU A 301 16.53 -19.97 -46.24
CA GLU A 301 17.36 -20.69 -45.26
C GLU A 301 18.51 -19.77 -44.80
N ILE A 302 18.50 -19.39 -43.52
CA ILE A 302 19.60 -18.65 -42.89
C ILE A 302 20.27 -19.59 -41.89
N SER A 303 21.61 -19.69 -41.98
CA SER A 303 22.39 -20.56 -41.11
C SER A 303 22.20 -20.22 -39.62
N SER A 304 22.02 -21.25 -38.79
CA SER A 304 21.83 -21.12 -37.34
C SER A 304 23.05 -20.59 -36.58
N ASN A 305 24.21 -20.45 -37.25
CA ASN A 305 25.46 -19.99 -36.65
C ASN A 305 25.88 -18.56 -37.09
N ILE A 306 24.99 -17.77 -37.69
CA ILE A 306 25.35 -16.48 -38.29
C ILE A 306 25.91 -15.42 -37.31
N ILE A 307 25.58 -15.53 -36.01
CA ILE A 307 26.16 -14.66 -34.96
C ILE A 307 27.70 -14.82 -34.85
N LYS A 308 28.24 -15.99 -35.19
CA LYS A 308 29.67 -16.29 -35.09
C LYS A 308 30.47 -15.83 -36.32
N ASP A 309 29.79 -15.36 -37.35
CA ASP A 309 30.43 -14.87 -38.56
C ASP A 309 30.87 -13.41 -38.36
N GLU A 310 32.19 -13.18 -38.25
CA GLU A 310 32.75 -11.83 -38.11
C GLU A 310 32.33 -10.91 -39.27
N SER A 311 32.12 -11.46 -40.48
CA SER A 311 31.70 -10.69 -41.64
C SER A 311 30.26 -10.19 -41.54
N PHE A 312 29.38 -10.91 -40.83
CA PHE A 312 28.00 -10.49 -40.57
C PHE A 312 27.98 -9.27 -39.65
N LYS A 313 28.71 -9.35 -38.53
CA LYS A 313 28.81 -8.24 -37.56
C LYS A 313 29.39 -6.99 -38.19
N ASP A 314 30.48 -7.12 -38.93
CA ASP A 314 31.15 -5.97 -39.57
C ASP A 314 30.27 -5.32 -40.64
N THR A 315 29.53 -6.12 -41.41
CA THR A 315 28.63 -5.61 -42.46
C THR A 315 27.41 -4.89 -41.87
N VAL A 316 26.80 -5.44 -40.82
CA VAL A 316 25.66 -4.81 -40.13
C VAL A 316 26.10 -3.52 -39.44
N ILE A 317 27.23 -3.51 -38.73
CA ILE A 317 27.73 -2.32 -38.04
C ILE A 317 28.12 -1.23 -39.04
N LYS A 318 28.76 -1.59 -40.15
CA LYS A 318 29.13 -0.62 -41.21
C LYS A 318 27.90 0.04 -41.83
N ASP A 319 26.91 -0.74 -42.26
CA ASP A 319 25.71 -0.22 -42.92
C ASP A 319 24.86 0.67 -41.97
N LEU A 320 24.76 0.28 -40.69
CA LEU A 320 24.04 1.09 -39.70
C LEU A 320 24.79 2.38 -39.33
N ASN A 321 26.12 2.35 -39.23
CA ASN A 321 26.91 3.56 -38.94
C ASN A 321 26.94 4.56 -40.11
N GLU A 322 26.72 4.12 -41.35
CA GLU A 322 26.58 5.01 -42.51
C GLU A 322 25.31 5.86 -42.44
N LYS A 323 24.24 5.35 -41.81
CA LYS A 323 22.93 6.03 -41.73
C LYS A 323 22.68 6.77 -40.42
N TYR A 324 23.34 6.38 -39.32
CA TYR A 324 23.03 6.86 -37.98
C TYR A 324 24.28 7.30 -37.20
N HIS A 325 24.22 8.48 -36.59
CA HIS A 325 25.34 9.09 -35.87
C HIS A 325 25.22 9.00 -34.34
N PHE A 326 24.77 7.85 -33.80
CA PHE A 326 24.68 7.61 -32.35
C PHE A 326 25.27 6.25 -31.95
N ASN A 327 25.52 6.06 -30.66
CA ASN A 327 26.20 4.86 -30.16
C ASN A 327 25.38 3.58 -30.40
N MET A 328 25.87 2.74 -31.31
CA MET A 328 25.21 1.51 -31.78
C MET A 328 25.29 0.32 -30.83
N LYS A 329 26.00 0.43 -29.71
CA LYS A 329 26.18 -0.68 -28.77
C LYS A 329 24.85 -1.29 -28.31
N LYS A 330 23.86 -0.44 -28.00
CA LYS A 330 22.53 -0.87 -27.55
C LYS A 330 21.70 -1.53 -28.65
N ILE A 331 21.86 -1.11 -29.91
CA ILE A 331 21.17 -1.76 -31.04
C ILE A 331 21.81 -3.11 -31.31
N TRP A 332 23.14 -3.21 -31.24
CA TRP A 332 23.84 -4.48 -31.41
C TRP A 332 23.48 -5.50 -30.31
N GLU A 333 23.39 -5.07 -29.04
CA GLU A 333 22.89 -5.93 -27.94
C GLU A 333 21.50 -6.50 -28.24
N LEU A 334 20.59 -5.70 -28.83
CA LEU A 334 19.27 -6.16 -29.26
C LEU A 334 19.34 -7.13 -30.46
N VAL A 335 20.30 -6.94 -31.37
CA VAL A 335 20.53 -7.85 -32.51
C VAL A 335 21.06 -9.20 -32.02
N GLU A 336 22.01 -9.21 -31.09
CA GLU A 336 22.55 -10.45 -30.50
C GLU A 336 21.45 -11.25 -29.79
N GLU A 337 20.59 -10.57 -29.01
CA GLU A 337 19.44 -11.20 -28.36
C GLU A 337 18.44 -11.74 -29.39
N TRP A 338 18.15 -10.96 -30.43
CA TRP A 338 17.20 -11.33 -31.47
C TRP A 338 17.67 -12.54 -32.28
N VAL A 339 18.89 -12.52 -32.81
CA VAL A 339 19.45 -13.55 -33.69
C VAL A 339 19.76 -14.85 -32.93
N SER A 340 19.86 -14.80 -31.59
CA SER A 340 20.02 -15.99 -30.74
C SER A 340 18.74 -16.83 -30.59
N ILE A 341 17.60 -16.32 -31.06
CA ILE A 341 16.33 -17.03 -31.02
C ILE A 341 16.23 -17.97 -32.23
N ILE A 342 15.78 -19.21 -32.02
CA ILE A 342 15.52 -20.16 -33.11
C ILE A 342 14.45 -19.57 -34.04
N ASP A 343 14.69 -19.59 -35.36
CA ASP A 343 13.81 -19.02 -36.38
C ASP A 343 13.53 -17.52 -36.21
N TRP A 344 14.50 -16.76 -35.67
CA TRP A 344 14.40 -15.32 -35.41
C TRP A 344 13.97 -14.46 -36.62
N ASN A 345 14.27 -14.94 -37.83
CA ASN A 345 13.96 -14.31 -39.12
C ASN A 345 12.60 -14.73 -39.71
N ARG A 346 11.96 -15.76 -39.17
CA ARG A 346 10.69 -16.33 -39.66
C ARG A 346 9.51 -16.00 -38.76
N GLN A 347 9.74 -15.82 -37.46
CA GLN A 347 8.69 -15.49 -36.51
C GLN A 347 8.45 -13.97 -36.45
N GLU A 348 7.34 -13.51 -37.04
CA GLU A 348 6.99 -12.07 -37.03
C GLU A 348 6.87 -11.49 -35.61
N SER A 349 6.49 -12.32 -34.63
CA SER A 349 6.45 -11.95 -33.21
C SER A 349 7.84 -11.65 -32.64
N VAL A 350 8.87 -12.35 -33.11
CA VAL A 350 10.26 -12.17 -32.70
C VAL A 350 10.85 -10.93 -33.40
N ILE A 351 10.57 -10.75 -34.69
CA ILE A 351 10.95 -9.56 -35.47
C ILE A 351 10.30 -8.29 -34.87
N SER A 352 9.00 -8.36 -34.55
CA SER A 352 8.27 -7.22 -33.96
C SER A 352 8.82 -6.85 -32.59
N ARG A 353 9.26 -7.82 -31.78
CA ARG A 353 9.90 -7.57 -30.48
C ARG A 353 11.21 -6.80 -30.65
N PHE A 354 12.03 -7.21 -31.62
CA PHE A 354 13.25 -6.50 -31.99
C PHE A 354 12.93 -5.07 -32.47
N ARG A 355 11.95 -4.89 -33.37
CA ARG A 355 11.51 -3.57 -33.85
C ARG A 355 11.09 -2.64 -32.71
N VAL A 356 10.31 -3.13 -31.74
CA VAL A 356 9.91 -2.35 -30.55
C VAL A 356 11.10 -1.97 -29.68
N GLY A 357 12.07 -2.89 -29.50
CA GLY A 357 13.32 -2.61 -28.79
C GLY A 357 14.12 -1.49 -29.46
N VAL A 358 14.29 -1.59 -30.78
CA VAL A 358 14.99 -0.59 -31.60
C VAL A 358 14.24 0.75 -31.59
N GLN A 359 12.92 0.75 -31.70
CA GLN A 359 12.09 1.96 -31.64
C GLN A 359 12.28 2.71 -30.32
N LYS A 360 12.35 2.01 -29.18
CA LYS A 360 12.64 2.62 -27.86
C LYS A 360 14.02 3.28 -27.83
N VAL A 361 15.01 2.67 -28.48
CA VAL A 361 16.36 3.25 -28.58
C VAL A 361 16.35 4.48 -29.49
N LEU A 362 15.68 4.42 -30.63
CA LEU A 362 15.56 5.54 -31.57
C LEU A 362 14.82 6.75 -30.96
N LEU A 363 13.71 6.51 -30.24
CA LEU A 363 12.97 7.54 -29.50
C LEU A 363 13.85 8.24 -28.45
N LYS A 364 14.67 7.48 -27.73
CA LYS A 364 15.62 8.05 -26.74
C LYS A 364 16.74 8.88 -27.38
N ASN A 365 17.03 8.66 -28.66
CA ASN A 365 18.02 9.42 -29.42
C ASN A 365 17.39 10.56 -30.24
N GLY A 366 16.13 10.92 -29.99
CA GLY A 366 15.51 12.14 -30.53
C GLY A 366 14.72 11.97 -31.82
N LEU A 367 14.49 10.75 -32.31
CA LEU A 367 13.57 10.51 -33.44
C LEU A 367 12.11 10.63 -32.97
N ASP A 368 11.23 11.14 -33.83
CA ASP A 368 9.81 11.12 -33.55
C ASP A 368 9.22 9.70 -33.68
N LYS A 369 7.98 9.53 -33.20
CA LYS A 369 7.33 8.21 -33.10
C LYS A 369 7.09 7.54 -34.45
N GLU A 370 6.82 8.32 -35.49
CA GLU A 370 6.49 7.82 -36.82
C GLU A 370 7.77 7.43 -37.58
N HIS A 371 8.80 8.28 -37.52
CA HIS A 371 10.13 8.00 -38.05
C HIS A 371 10.79 6.82 -37.33
N ALA A 372 10.70 6.74 -36.00
CA ALA A 372 11.27 5.64 -35.23
C ALA A 372 10.63 4.28 -35.58
N LYS A 373 9.35 4.28 -35.95
CA LYS A 373 8.66 3.06 -36.41
C LYS A 373 9.20 2.63 -37.77
N ASN A 374 9.18 3.53 -38.75
CA ASN A 374 9.65 3.24 -40.11
C ASN A 374 11.12 2.81 -40.13
N GLU A 375 11.96 3.44 -39.31
CA GLU A 375 13.37 3.09 -39.21
C GLU A 375 13.62 1.75 -38.49
N SER A 376 12.78 1.39 -37.52
CA SER A 376 12.86 0.06 -36.90
C SER A 376 12.54 -1.07 -37.88
N GLU A 377 11.57 -0.87 -38.79
CA GLU A 377 11.22 -1.80 -39.87
C GLU A 377 12.35 -1.90 -40.89
N TYR A 378 12.92 -0.76 -41.30
CA TYR A 378 14.09 -0.74 -42.19
C TYR A 378 15.28 -1.52 -41.60
N ILE A 379 15.61 -1.30 -40.32
CA ILE A 379 16.72 -1.97 -39.65
C ILE A 379 16.50 -3.49 -39.61
N SER A 380 15.30 -3.96 -39.25
CA SER A 380 15.02 -5.40 -39.22
C SER A 380 15.14 -6.05 -40.60
N ASP A 381 14.57 -5.42 -41.63
CA ASP A 381 14.51 -5.98 -42.98
C ASP A 381 15.91 -6.01 -43.60
N LYS A 382 16.73 -4.99 -43.31
CA LYS A 382 18.11 -4.90 -43.75
C LYS A 382 19.00 -5.95 -43.09
N ILE A 383 18.84 -6.20 -41.78
CA ILE A 383 19.59 -7.24 -41.07
C ILE A 383 19.23 -8.63 -41.61
N ILE A 384 17.95 -8.90 -41.87
CA ILE A 384 17.52 -10.16 -42.48
C ILE A 384 18.16 -10.33 -43.87
N LYS A 385 18.17 -9.26 -44.68
CA LYS A 385 18.82 -9.28 -46.00
C LYS A 385 20.32 -9.56 -45.92
N ILE A 386 21.05 -8.88 -45.02
CA ILE A 386 22.48 -9.11 -44.81
C ILE A 386 22.72 -10.55 -44.34
N ALA A 387 21.87 -11.07 -43.46
CA ALA A 387 21.96 -12.44 -42.97
C ALA A 387 21.76 -13.49 -44.08
N SER A 388 20.84 -13.24 -45.02
CA SER A 388 20.63 -14.07 -46.20
C SER A 388 21.85 -14.04 -47.14
N GLU A 389 22.36 -12.85 -47.45
CA GLU A 389 23.51 -12.66 -48.36
C GLU A 389 24.80 -13.30 -47.80
N VAL A 390 25.01 -13.25 -46.48
CA VAL A 390 26.16 -13.88 -45.81
C VAL A 390 26.01 -15.40 -45.77
N SER A 391 24.80 -15.92 -45.53
CA SER A 391 24.55 -17.38 -45.57
C SER A 391 24.80 -17.97 -46.95
N GLU A 392 24.33 -17.32 -48.02
CA GLU A 392 24.56 -17.76 -49.42
C GLU A 392 26.05 -17.78 -49.83
N ARG A 393 26.87 -16.91 -49.21
CA ARG A 393 28.33 -16.88 -49.45
C ARG A 393 29.09 -17.97 -48.68
N SER A 394 28.54 -18.46 -47.58
CA SER A 394 29.15 -19.52 -46.77
C SER A 394 28.92 -20.93 -47.33
N GLU A 395 27.95 -21.09 -48.23
CA GLU A 395 27.61 -22.36 -48.90
C GLU A 395 28.27 -22.57 -50.28
N LYS A 396 29.01 -21.58 -50.78
CA LYS A 396 29.86 -21.66 -51.99
C LYS A 396 31.33 -21.74 -51.61
#